data_AF-A0A1D2RQC7-F1
#
_entry.id   AF-A0A1D2RQC7-F1
#
_cell.length_a   1.000
_cell.length_b   1.000
_cell.length_c   1.000
_cell.angle_alpha   90.00
_cell.angle_beta   90.00
_cell.angle_gamma   90.00
#
_symmetry.space_group_name_H-M   'P 1'
#
loop_
_entity.id
_entity.type
_entity.pdbx_description
1 polymer ?
#
loop_
_entity_poly.entity_id
_entity_poly.type
_entity_poly.pdbx_seq_one_letter_code
_entity_poly.pdbx_strand_id
1 'polypeptide(L)'
;MAEAEPGARAGAGPLPDDARAVLAAARDAAAAHVNALHALRKLFAAEVGLAKVALVQALVFLLLAMVMLATAYGLLTALLVAGLRSFGAPWPLAIAIPLALSIALAGLAAWRAKALLRHADFEGTRRQIKLGLRGLADEPGQDAAP
;
A
#
# COMPACT_ATOMS: atom_id res chain seq x y z
N MET A 1 75.50 30.55 3.22
CA MET A 1 75.89 29.23 2.68
C MET A 1 75.61 28.22 3.79
N ALA A 2 74.71 27.25 3.68
CA ALA A 2 73.99 26.72 2.54
C ALA A 2 72.58 26.24 2.99
N GLU A 3 71.67 26.23 2.03
CA GLU A 3 70.28 25.73 2.05
C GLU A 3 70.12 24.30 2.56
N ALA A 4 68.95 23.99 3.14
CA ALA A 4 67.88 23.23 2.46
C ALA A 4 66.84 22.69 3.48
N GLU A 5 65.58 23.16 3.40
CA GLU A 5 64.43 22.25 3.54
C GLU A 5 64.28 21.54 2.18
N PRO A 6 64.06 20.21 2.11
CA PRO A 6 62.67 19.74 1.99
C PRO A 6 62.38 18.27 2.41
N GLY A 7 61.21 18.04 3.00
CA GLY A 7 60.25 17.04 2.51
C GLY A 7 60.34 15.56 2.92
N ALA A 8 59.14 15.01 3.13
CA ALA A 8 58.74 13.59 3.04
C ALA A 8 59.05 12.73 4.29
N ARG A 9 58.10 12.09 4.99
CA ARG A 9 56.71 11.74 4.69
C ARG A 9 55.94 11.73 6.00
N ALA A 10 54.64 11.99 5.90
CA ALA A 10 53.63 11.63 6.87
C ALA A 10 54.01 10.33 7.60
N GLY A 11 54.34 10.44 8.88
CA GLY A 11 54.45 9.29 9.76
C GLY A 11 53.05 8.77 9.96
N ALA A 12 52.62 7.88 9.08
CA ALA A 12 51.47 7.03 9.32
C ALA A 12 51.64 6.42 10.71
N GLY A 13 50.81 6.85 11.66
CA GLY A 13 50.45 6.04 12.81
C GLY A 13 49.95 4.68 12.30
N PRO A 14 49.87 3.64 13.14
CA PRO A 14 49.61 2.29 12.66
C PRO A 14 48.31 2.30 11.84
N LEU A 15 48.41 2.28 10.51
CA LEU A 15 47.30 2.04 9.59
C LEU A 15 46.33 0.95 10.09
N PRO A 16 46.80 -0.15 10.73
CA PRO A 16 45.89 -1.11 11.36
C PRO A 16 45.01 -0.54 12.48
N ASP A 17 45.49 0.41 13.28
CA ASP A 17 44.71 1.01 14.38
C ASP A 17 43.71 2.05 13.87
N ASP A 18 44.07 2.84 12.86
CA ASP A 18 43.12 3.74 12.17
C ASP A 18 42.04 2.94 11.43
N ALA A 19 42.42 1.84 10.76
CA ALA A 19 41.48 0.94 10.11
C ALA A 19 40.53 0.26 11.11
N ARG A 20 41.03 -0.12 12.30
CA ARG A 20 40.21 -0.65 13.39
C ARG A 20 39.25 0.39 13.95
N ALA A 21 39.68 1.64 14.08
CA ALA A 21 38.84 2.75 14.54
C ALA A 21 37.71 3.05 13.53
N VAL A 22 38.02 3.07 12.23
CA VAL A 22 37.00 3.24 11.17
C VAL A 22 36.05 2.05 11.11
N LEU A 23 36.55 0.82 11.27
CA LEU A 23 35.71 -0.38 11.32
C LEU A 23 34.80 -0.38 12.55
N ALA A 24 35.29 0.05 13.71
CA ALA A 24 34.49 0.18 14.92
C ALA A 24 33.38 1.24 14.74
N ALA A 25 33.72 2.41 14.21
CA ALA A 25 32.75 3.46 13.90
C ALA A 25 31.71 3.01 12.85
N ALA A 26 32.13 2.22 11.86
CA ALA A 26 31.22 1.63 10.87
C ALA A 26 30.28 0.59 11.49
N ARG A 27 30.76 -0.24 12.43
CA ARG A 27 29.94 -1.18 13.19
C ARG A 27 28.92 -0.47 14.08
N ASP A 28 29.33 0.62 14.73
CA ASP A 28 28.45 1.41 15.58
C ASP A 28 27.38 2.14 14.75
N ALA A 29 27.76 2.71 13.60
CA ALA A 29 26.82 3.29 12.65
C ALA A 29 25.84 2.23 12.11
N ALA A 30 26.32 1.03 11.75
CA ALA A 30 25.48 -0.07 11.32
C ALA A 30 24.50 -0.50 12.42
N ALA A 31 24.96 -0.62 13.67
CA ALA A 31 24.12 -0.93 14.82
C ALA A 31 23.04 0.15 15.05
N ALA A 32 23.40 1.43 14.92
CA ALA A 32 22.46 2.54 15.02
C ALA A 32 21.38 2.50 13.92
N HIS A 33 21.77 2.20 12.68
CA HIS A 33 20.82 2.04 11.56
C HIS A 33 19.89 0.83 11.75
N VAL A 34 20.39 -0.30 12.25
CA VAL A 34 19.56 -1.47 12.58
C VAL A 34 18.53 -1.13 13.64
N ASN A 35 18.93 -0.39 14.68
CA ASN A 35 18.01 0.06 15.73
C ASN A 35 16.95 1.03 15.20
N ALA A 36 17.33 1.95 14.31
CA ALA A 36 16.38 2.86 13.65
C ALA A 36 15.36 2.10 12.78
N LEU A 37 15.80 1.10 12.02
CA LEU A 37 14.91 0.22 11.25
C LEU A 37 13.96 -0.58 12.16
N HIS A 38 14.43 -1.06 13.30
CA HIS A 38 13.60 -1.76 14.27
C HIS A 38 12.48 -0.85 14.82
N ALA A 39 12.82 0.39 15.16
CA ALA A 39 11.86 1.38 15.64
C ALA A 39 10.82 1.73 14.56
N LEU A 40 11.26 1.95 13.31
CA LEU A 40 10.37 2.19 12.17
C LEU A 40 9.41 1.01 11.94
N ARG A 41 9.91 -0.23 12.02
CA ARG A 41 9.07 -1.43 11.87
C ARG A 41 8.01 -1.52 12.97
N LYS A 42 8.35 -1.15 14.20
CA LYS A 42 7.41 -1.14 15.33
C LYS A 42 6.34 -0.05 15.16
N LEU A 43 6.72 1.15 14.72
CA LEU A 43 5.77 2.22 14.40
C LEU A 43 4.83 1.81 13.27
N PHE A 44 5.37 1.27 12.17
CA PHE A 44 4.56 0.78 11.05
C PHE A 44 3.58 -0.33 11.47
N ALA A 45 4.01 -1.26 12.34
CA ALA A 45 3.12 -2.29 12.88
C ALA A 45 1.99 -1.69 13.73
N ALA A 46 2.28 -0.64 14.51
CA ALA A 46 1.27 0.09 15.28
C ALA A 46 0.27 0.81 14.38
N GLU A 47 0.73 1.49 13.32
CA GLU A 47 -0.13 2.14 12.32
C GLU A 47 -1.05 1.12 11.62
N VAL A 48 -0.50 -0.03 11.23
CA VAL A 48 -1.29 -1.13 10.65
C VAL A 48 -2.33 -1.67 11.65
N GLY A 49 -1.98 -1.73 12.93
CA GLY A 49 -2.91 -2.13 13.99
C GLY A 49 -4.09 -1.16 14.11
N LEU A 50 -3.81 0.14 14.15
CA LEU A 50 -4.82 1.20 14.22
C LEU A 50 -5.71 1.21 12.98
N ALA A 51 -5.09 1.10 11.79
CA ALA A 51 -5.79 1.10 10.51
C ALA A 51 -6.74 -0.09 10.36
N LYS A 52 -6.38 -1.28 10.86
CA LYS A 52 -7.24 -2.47 10.76
C LYS A 52 -8.56 -2.31 11.49
N VAL A 53 -8.53 -1.80 12.72
CA VAL A 53 -9.76 -1.61 13.53
C VAL A 53 -10.66 -0.56 12.88
N ALA A 54 -10.08 0.59 12.51
CA ALA A 54 -10.81 1.65 11.83
C ALA A 54 -11.39 1.18 10.48
N LEU A 55 -10.65 0.39 9.72
CA LEU A 55 -11.09 -0.18 8.44
C LEU A 55 -12.29 -1.09 8.63
N VAL A 56 -12.26 -2.01 9.59
CA VAL A 56 -13.40 -2.92 9.86
C VAL A 56 -14.63 -2.12 10.27
N GLN A 57 -14.48 -1.15 11.16
CA GLN A 57 -15.58 -0.28 11.58
C GLN A 57 -16.13 0.54 10.39
N ALA A 58 -15.24 1.09 9.55
CA ALA A 58 -15.64 1.80 8.33
C ALA A 58 -16.39 0.88 7.36
N LEU A 59 -16.00 -0.39 7.19
CA LEU A 59 -16.72 -1.36 6.38
C LEU A 59 -18.14 -1.61 6.90
N VAL A 60 -18.33 -1.70 8.22
CA VAL A 60 -19.67 -1.87 8.82
C VAL A 60 -20.56 -0.67 8.49
N PHE A 61 -20.07 0.55 8.69
CA PHE A 61 -20.82 1.76 8.35
C PHE A 61 -21.05 1.90 6.84
N LEU A 62 -20.09 1.49 6.00
CA LEU A 62 -20.22 1.49 4.55
C LEU A 62 -21.32 0.52 4.09
N LEU A 63 -21.38 -0.68 4.67
CA LEU A 63 -22.45 -1.64 4.40
C LEU A 63 -23.82 -1.07 4.81
N LEU A 64 -23.92 -0.47 6.00
CA LEU A 64 -25.16 0.16 6.46
C LEU A 64 -25.58 1.31 5.52
N ALA A 65 -24.64 2.16 5.12
CA ALA A 65 -24.88 3.22 4.15
C ALA A 65 -25.34 2.68 2.80
N MET A 66 -24.77 1.57 2.33
CA MET A 66 -25.16 0.91 1.08
C MET A 66 -26.61 0.43 1.14
N VAL A 67 -27.04 -0.17 2.27
CA VAL A 67 -28.44 -0.60 2.48
C VAL A 67 -29.37 0.60 2.47
N MET A 68 -29.06 1.66 3.23
CA MET A 68 -29.86 2.88 3.27
C MET A 68 -29.95 3.57 1.90
N LEU A 69 -28.84 3.60 1.15
CA LEU A 69 -28.81 4.14 -0.19
C LEU A 69 -29.68 3.32 -1.15
N ALA A 70 -29.67 1.99 -1.05
CA ALA A 70 -30.54 1.13 -1.84
C ALA A 70 -32.03 1.36 -1.51
N THR A 71 -32.38 1.49 -0.22
CA THR A 71 -33.74 1.84 0.20
C THR A 71 -34.16 3.21 -0.33
N ALA A 72 -33.32 4.23 -0.18
CA ALA A 72 -33.58 5.57 -0.67
C ALA A 72 -33.75 5.60 -2.19
N TYR A 73 -32.92 4.85 -2.93
CA TYR A 73 -33.05 4.72 -4.39
C TYR A 73 -34.37 4.07 -4.80
N GLY A 74 -34.82 3.03 -4.09
CA GLY A 74 -36.12 2.40 -4.32
C GLY A 74 -37.28 3.38 -4.12
N LEU A 75 -37.26 4.14 -3.02
CA LEU A 75 -38.25 5.19 -2.74
C LEU A 75 -38.20 6.32 -3.76
N LEU A 76 -37.01 6.75 -4.19
CA LEU A 76 -36.82 7.74 -5.24
C LEU A 76 -37.42 7.26 -6.57
N THR A 77 -37.21 5.98 -6.90
CA THR A 77 -37.76 5.37 -8.12
C THR A 77 -39.29 5.33 -8.07
N ALA A 78 -39.87 4.93 -6.93
CA ALA A 78 -41.31 4.94 -6.73
C ALA A 78 -41.89 6.36 -6.82
N LEU A 79 -41.21 7.35 -6.22
CA LEU A 79 -41.59 8.76 -6.29
C LEU A 79 -41.54 9.29 -7.73
N LEU A 80 -40.50 8.92 -8.50
CA LEU A 80 -40.38 9.27 -9.90
C LEU A 80 -41.55 8.70 -10.73
N VAL A 81 -41.86 7.41 -10.55
CA VAL A 81 -43.00 6.76 -11.22
C VAL A 81 -44.31 7.47 -10.85
N ALA A 82 -44.55 7.72 -9.56
CA ALA A 82 -45.74 8.42 -9.09
C ALA A 82 -45.85 9.83 -9.68
N GLY A 83 -44.74 10.56 -9.77
CA GLY A 83 -44.68 11.88 -10.41
C GLY A 83 -44.98 11.82 -11.91
N LEU A 84 -44.40 10.88 -12.65
CA LEU A 84 -44.72 10.71 -14.07
C LEU A 84 -46.20 10.36 -14.27
N ARG A 85 -46.77 9.54 -13.39
CA ARG A 85 -48.19 9.21 -13.41
C ARG A 85 -49.07 10.42 -13.13
N SER A 86 -48.68 11.34 -12.24
CA SER A 86 -49.44 12.57 -11.98
C SER A 86 -49.42 13.56 -13.15
N PHE A 87 -48.36 13.53 -13.98
CA PHE A 87 -48.31 14.26 -15.26
C PHE A 87 -49.08 13.57 -16.41
N GLY A 88 -49.79 12.48 -16.14
CA GLY A 88 -50.60 11.77 -17.14
C GLY A 88 -49.84 10.74 -17.98
N ALA A 89 -48.57 10.43 -17.64
CA ALA A 89 -47.81 9.43 -18.38
C ALA A 89 -48.47 8.03 -18.26
N PRO A 90 -48.48 7.24 -19.35
CA PRO A 90 -49.01 5.88 -19.31
C PRO A 90 -48.09 4.98 -18.48
N TRP A 91 -48.68 3.96 -17.84
CA TRP A 91 -47.98 3.01 -16.96
C TRP A 91 -46.67 2.44 -17.55
N PRO A 92 -46.63 1.98 -18.82
CA PRO A 92 -45.41 1.43 -19.39
C PRO A 92 -44.28 2.46 -19.46
N LEU A 93 -44.59 3.72 -19.81
CA LEU A 93 -43.59 4.77 -19.94
C LEU A 93 -43.05 5.20 -18.57
N ALA A 94 -43.93 5.32 -17.57
CA ALA A 94 -43.55 5.69 -16.22
C ALA A 94 -42.57 4.68 -15.58
N ILE A 95 -42.67 3.40 -15.94
CA ILE A 95 -41.77 2.33 -15.47
C ILE A 95 -40.53 2.18 -16.37
N ALA A 96 -40.68 2.35 -17.69
CA ALA A 96 -39.59 2.17 -18.65
C ALA A 96 -38.44 3.15 -18.42
N ILE A 97 -38.74 4.39 -18.04
CA ILE A 97 -37.74 5.44 -17.79
C ILE A 97 -36.78 5.05 -16.63
N PRO A 98 -37.27 4.79 -15.40
CA PRO A 98 -36.39 4.37 -14.31
C PRO A 98 -35.71 3.02 -14.56
N LEU A 99 -36.34 2.10 -15.30
CA LEU A 99 -35.73 0.84 -15.70
C LEU A 99 -34.52 1.08 -16.60
N ALA A 100 -34.67 1.90 -17.65
CA ALA A 100 -33.59 2.24 -18.57
C ALA A 100 -32.43 2.92 -17.83
N LEU A 101 -32.73 3.83 -16.91
CA LEU A 101 -31.73 4.50 -16.07
C LEU A 101 -30.96 3.48 -15.20
N SER A 102 -31.67 2.54 -14.57
CA SER A 102 -31.08 1.50 -13.73
C SER A 102 -30.14 0.59 -14.53
N ILE A 103 -30.55 0.20 -15.76
CA ILE A 103 -29.71 -0.61 -16.64
C ILE A 103 -28.45 0.14 -17.06
N ALA A 104 -28.58 1.43 -17.42
CA ALA A 104 -27.44 2.25 -17.81
C ALA A 104 -26.42 2.39 -16.66
N LEU A 105 -26.89 2.70 -15.44
CA LEU A 105 -26.05 2.79 -14.25
C LEU A 105 -25.40 1.45 -13.90
N ALA A 106 -26.16 0.34 -13.97
CA ALA A 106 -25.63 -1.00 -13.73
C ALA A 106 -24.54 -1.37 -14.75
N GLY A 107 -24.75 -1.07 -16.03
CA GLY A 107 -23.74 -1.27 -17.08
C GLY A 107 -22.47 -0.46 -16.84
N LEU A 108 -22.60 0.82 -16.48
CA LEU A 108 -21.46 1.68 -16.16
C LEU A 108 -20.69 1.17 -14.94
N ALA A 109 -21.40 0.77 -13.88
CA ALA A 109 -20.81 0.21 -12.67
C ALA A 109 -20.06 -1.10 -12.97
N ALA A 110 -20.65 -2.01 -13.76
CA ALA A 110 -20.00 -3.25 -14.18
C ALA A 110 -18.74 -2.99 -15.02
N TRP A 111 -18.79 -2.01 -15.94
CA TRP A 111 -17.63 -1.61 -16.72
C TRP A 111 -16.49 -1.07 -15.85
N ARG A 112 -16.82 -0.18 -14.90
CA ARG A 112 -15.83 0.37 -13.96
C ARG A 112 -15.29 -0.69 -13.00
N ALA A 113 -16.13 -1.58 -12.51
CA ALA A 113 -15.70 -2.70 -11.66
C ALA A 113 -14.68 -3.59 -12.39
N LYS A 114 -14.93 -3.95 -13.65
CA LYS A 114 -13.97 -4.71 -14.47
C LYS A 114 -12.64 -3.96 -14.65
N ALA A 115 -12.70 -2.66 -14.92
CA ALA A 115 -11.49 -1.85 -15.07
C ALA A 115 -10.67 -1.76 -13.77
N LEU A 116 -11.34 -1.65 -12.61
CA LEU A 116 -10.68 -1.63 -11.30
C LEU A 116 -10.11 -3.00 -10.92
N LEU A 117 -10.85 -4.08 -11.17
CA LEU A 117 -10.41 -5.45 -10.90
C LEU A 117 -9.11 -5.81 -11.64
N ARG A 118 -8.90 -5.28 -12.85
CA ARG A 118 -7.63 -5.45 -13.59
C ARG A 118 -6.41 -4.97 -12.80
N HIS A 119 -6.56 -4.01 -11.90
CA HIS A 119 -5.44 -3.50 -11.07
C HIS A 119 -5.29 -4.30 -9.77
N ALA A 120 -6.28 -5.11 -9.41
CA ALA A 120 -6.29 -5.91 -8.20
C ALA A 120 -5.60 -7.28 -8.34
N ASP A 121 -5.17 -7.66 -9.55
CA ASP A 121 -4.53 -8.96 -9.79
C ASP A 121 -3.13 -9.10 -9.14
N PHE A 122 -2.53 -7.99 -8.69
CA PHE A 122 -1.22 -7.96 -8.00
C PHE A 122 -0.15 -8.86 -8.65
N GLU A 123 -0.20 -9.06 -9.97
CA GLU A 123 0.70 -9.98 -10.67
C GLU A 123 2.17 -9.58 -10.45
N GLY A 124 2.45 -8.27 -10.46
CA GLY A 124 3.78 -7.72 -10.16
C GLY A 124 4.24 -8.07 -8.75
N THR A 125 3.39 -7.90 -7.73
CA THR A 125 3.71 -8.21 -6.34
C THR A 125 3.86 -9.72 -6.13
N ARG A 126 2.99 -10.56 -6.72
CA ARG A 126 3.15 -12.03 -6.69
C ARG A 126 4.47 -12.46 -7.33
N ARG A 127 4.83 -11.88 -8.48
CA ARG A 127 6.09 -12.16 -9.17
C ARG A 127 7.30 -11.69 -8.37
N GLN A 128 7.25 -10.49 -7.79
CA GLN A 128 8.32 -9.94 -6.95
C GLN A 128 8.50 -10.72 -5.65
N ILE A 129 7.42 -11.12 -4.98
CA ILE A 129 7.50 -12.00 -3.82
C ILE A 129 8.13 -13.34 -4.22
N LYS A 130 7.70 -13.96 -5.32
CA LYS A 130 8.26 -15.23 -5.80
C LYS A 130 9.76 -15.14 -6.15
N LEU A 131 10.21 -14.02 -6.69
CA LEU A 131 11.63 -13.78 -6.99
C LEU A 131 12.44 -13.45 -5.72
N GLY A 132 11.90 -12.61 -4.84
CA GLY A 132 12.55 -12.25 -3.57
C GLY A 132 12.66 -13.43 -2.59
N LEU A 133 11.66 -14.32 -2.55
CA LEU A 133 11.73 -15.55 -1.73
C LEU A 133 12.78 -16.54 -2.25
N ARG A 134 13.03 -16.58 -3.57
CA ARG A 134 14.09 -17.42 -4.16
C ARG A 134 15.48 -16.91 -3.78
N GLY A 135 15.69 -15.60 -3.74
CA GLY A 135 16.95 -15.00 -3.28
C GLY A 135 17.25 -15.24 -1.79
N LEU A 136 16.23 -15.46 -0.96
CA LEU A 136 16.37 -15.82 0.46
C LEU A 136 16.54 -17.33 0.70
N ALA A 137 16.14 -18.18 -0.25
CA ALA A 137 16.29 -19.64 -0.15
C ALA A 137 17.64 -20.13 -0.67
N ASP A 138 18.35 -19.30 -1.44
CA ASP A 138 19.67 -19.58 -2.02
C ASP A 138 20.85 -19.11 -1.13
N GLU A 139 20.63 -18.71 0.13
CA GLU A 139 21.74 -18.68 1.12
C GLU A 139 21.96 -20.11 1.64
N PRO A 140 22.98 -20.85 1.16
CA PRO A 140 23.33 -22.12 1.75
C PRO A 140 23.95 -21.80 3.11
N GLY A 141 23.53 -22.50 4.16
CA GLY A 141 24.20 -22.46 5.44
C GLY A 141 25.69 -22.73 5.25
N GLN A 142 26.51 -21.69 5.33
CA GLN A 142 27.95 -21.78 5.38
C GLN A 142 28.31 -22.05 6.85
N ASP A 143 28.45 -23.35 7.14
CA ASP A 143 29.31 -23.99 8.12
C ASP A 143 29.59 -23.29 9.46
N ALA A 144 29.08 -23.90 10.52
CA ALA A 144 29.77 -23.94 11.81
C ALA A 144 29.71 -25.38 12.37
N ALA A 145 30.51 -26.27 11.77
CA ALA A 145 31.01 -27.46 12.44
C ALA A 145 32.34 -27.12 13.11
N PRO A 146 32.56 -27.59 14.34
CA PRO A 146 33.82 -28.24 14.69
C PRO A 146 33.67 -29.76 14.73
#